data_AF-A0A941ZWA2-F1
#
_entry.id   AF-A0A941ZWA2-F1
#
_cell.length_a   1.000
_cell.length_b   1.000
_cell.length_c   1.000
_cell.angle_alpha   90.00
_cell.angle_beta   90.00
_cell.angle_gamma   90.00
#
_symmetry.space_group_name_H-M   'P 1'
#
loop_
_entity.id
_entity.type
_entity.pdbx_description
1 polymer ?
#
loop_
_entity_poly.entity_id
_entity_poly.type
_entity_poly.pdbx_seq_one_letter_code
_entity_poly.pdbx_strand_id
1 'polypeptide(L)'
;MAINWGPHFIVPSEVAKTFSGIVVLRENFDETLLRKELETLSLSGAILKVTNPWYYRRKNTDTWIKVGESEDREENFPVRWDTSTLENGLYEVLGRMHVLVKKGKEEKIIARQSIVEVTVKNAK
;
A
#
# COMPACT_ATOMS: atom_id res chain seq x y z
N MET A 1 10.59 15.66 11.45
CA MET A 1 9.93 15.27 10.19
C MET A 1 9.59 13.79 10.27
N ALA A 2 8.38 13.38 9.89
CA ALA A 2 8.03 11.96 9.85
C ALA A 2 8.89 11.27 8.79
N ILE A 3 9.63 10.23 9.18
CA ILE A 3 10.41 9.41 8.26
C ILE A 3 9.39 8.57 7.48
N ASN A 4 9.23 8.84 6.17
CA ASN A 4 8.28 8.14 5.32
C ASN A 4 9.02 7.08 4.49
N TRP A 5 9.13 5.87 5.03
CA TRP A 5 9.72 4.71 4.33
C TRP A 5 8.73 3.93 3.48
N GLY A 6 7.45 4.35 3.50
CA GLY A 6 6.33 3.79 2.76
C GLY A 6 5.00 4.17 3.41
N PRO A 7 3.86 3.96 2.74
CA PRO A 7 3.74 3.74 1.31
C PRO A 7 3.57 5.04 0.51
N HIS A 8 4.29 5.15 -0.61
CA HIS A 8 4.01 6.14 -1.65
C HIS A 8 3.50 5.42 -2.90
N PHE A 9 2.28 5.76 -3.32
CA PHE A 9 1.64 5.23 -4.52
C PHE A 9 2.49 5.52 -5.75
N ILE A 10 3.03 4.47 -6.38
CA ILE A 10 3.74 4.58 -7.66
C ILE A 10 2.73 4.55 -8.80
N VAL A 11 1.69 3.73 -8.66
CA VAL A 11 0.65 3.58 -9.67
C VAL A 11 -0.74 3.46 -9.03
N PRO A 12 -1.71 4.19 -9.57
CA PRO A 12 -1.55 5.11 -10.72
C PRO A 12 -0.99 6.45 -10.24
N SER A 13 -0.15 7.07 -11.06
CA SER A 13 0.73 8.19 -10.70
C SER A 13 0.06 9.30 -9.88
N GLU A 14 0.86 10.13 -9.18
CA GLU A 14 0.34 11.31 -8.45
C GLU A 14 -0.53 12.24 -9.32
N VAL A 15 -0.34 12.20 -10.65
CA VAL A 15 -0.97 13.08 -11.65
C VAL A 15 -2.23 12.45 -12.28
N ALA A 16 -2.23 11.15 -12.55
CA ALA A 16 -3.33 10.48 -13.23
C ALA A 16 -4.15 9.67 -12.22
N LYS A 17 -5.31 10.19 -11.82
CA LYS A 17 -6.22 9.57 -10.85
C LYS A 17 -7.49 8.97 -11.47
N THR A 18 -7.52 8.72 -12.79
CA THR A 18 -8.70 8.15 -13.47
C THR A 18 -8.36 6.80 -14.07
N PHE A 19 -9.08 5.74 -13.68
CA PHE A 19 -8.78 4.34 -14.01
C PHE A 19 -9.92 3.64 -14.73
N SER A 20 -9.55 2.60 -15.49
CA SER A 20 -10.47 1.74 -16.22
C SER A 20 -9.79 0.38 -16.48
N GLY A 21 -10.55 -0.70 -16.52
CA GLY A 21 -10.03 -2.05 -16.76
C GLY A 21 -9.10 -2.55 -15.65
N ILE A 22 -8.00 -3.23 -16.04
CA ILE A 22 -7.02 -3.77 -15.09
C ILE A 22 -6.01 -2.69 -14.72
N VAL A 23 -5.96 -2.35 -13.43
CA VAL A 23 -4.97 -1.46 -12.82
C VAL A 23 -3.98 -2.30 -12.03
N VAL A 24 -2.68 -1.97 -12.10
CA VAL A 24 -1.67 -2.60 -11.24
C VAL A 24 -1.26 -1.61 -10.16
N LEU A 25 -1.66 -1.88 -8.92
CA LEU A 25 -1.30 -1.10 -7.74
C LEU A 25 0.14 -1.43 -7.33
N ARG A 26 0.92 -0.39 -7.04
CA ARG A 26 2.34 -0.49 -6.64
C ARG A 26 2.71 0.60 -5.65
N GLU A 27 3.61 0.28 -4.73
CA GLU A 27 4.08 1.19 -3.70
C GLU A 27 5.59 1.11 -3.51
N ASN A 28 6.21 2.28 -3.31
CA ASN A 28 7.64 2.36 -3.04
C ASN A 28 7.93 1.96 -1.58
N PHE A 29 9.11 1.36 -1.39
CA PHE A 29 9.62 0.96 -0.08
C PHE A 29 11.08 1.37 0.07
N ASP A 30 11.34 2.31 0.98
CA ASP A 30 12.68 2.76 1.29
C ASP A 30 13.16 2.10 2.59
N GLU A 31 13.90 1.00 2.45
CA GLU A 31 14.46 0.29 3.61
C GLU A 31 15.43 1.15 4.41
N THR A 32 16.13 2.10 3.78
CA THR A 32 17.07 2.98 4.49
C THR A 32 16.31 3.87 5.46
N LEU A 33 15.20 4.44 5.03
CA LEU A 33 14.30 5.20 5.89
C LEU A 33 13.62 4.31 6.94
N LEU A 34 13.22 3.09 6.59
CA LEU A 34 12.64 2.14 7.54
C LEU A 34 13.62 1.86 8.68
N ARG A 35 14.89 1.60 8.35
CA ARG A 35 15.93 1.32 9.35
C ARG A 35 16.14 2.48 10.32
N LYS A 36 16.13 3.72 9.82
CA LYS A 36 16.18 4.93 10.68
C LYS A 36 14.97 5.05 11.62
N GLU A 37 13.76 4.70 11.14
CA GLU A 37 12.59 4.67 12.00
C GLU A 37 12.66 3.54 13.04
N LEU A 38 13.09 2.34 12.63
CA LEU A 38 13.27 1.21 13.55
C LEU A 38 14.28 1.54 14.66
N GLU A 39 15.37 2.25 14.34
CA GLU A 39 16.31 2.76 15.34
C GLU A 39 15.65 3.72 16.33
N THR A 40 14.87 4.68 15.82
CA THR A 40 14.12 5.63 16.66
C THR A 40 13.13 4.92 17.59
N LEU A 41 12.52 3.82 17.12
CA LEU A 41 11.57 3.01 17.88
C LEU A 41 12.24 1.97 18.79
N SER A 42 13.59 1.91 18.84
CA SER A 42 14.33 0.85 19.52
C SER A 42 13.99 -0.57 19.03
N LEU A 43 13.63 -0.69 17.76
CA LEU A 43 13.26 -1.92 17.04
C LEU A 43 14.28 -2.32 15.97
N SER A 44 15.57 -2.00 16.11
CA SER A 44 16.66 -2.27 15.15
C SER A 44 17.01 -3.76 14.95
N GLY A 45 16.01 -4.65 14.90
CA GLY A 45 16.16 -6.07 14.66
C GLY A 45 16.23 -6.44 13.18
N ALA A 46 16.20 -7.73 12.89
CA ALA A 46 16.13 -8.25 11.53
C ALA A 46 14.73 -8.04 10.95
N ILE A 47 14.64 -7.51 9.74
CA ILE A 47 13.40 -7.47 8.96
C ILE A 47 13.17 -8.89 8.44
N LEU A 48 12.12 -9.55 8.92
CA LEU A 48 11.79 -10.91 8.51
C LEU A 48 10.90 -10.93 7.27
N LYS A 49 9.97 -9.98 7.19
CA LYS A 49 8.93 -9.96 6.16
C LYS A 49 8.42 -8.55 5.93
N VAL A 50 8.14 -8.22 4.68
CA VAL A 50 7.42 -7.00 4.29
C VAL A 50 6.25 -7.43 3.41
N THR A 51 5.05 -7.03 3.79
CA THR A 51 3.83 -7.33 3.03
C THR A 51 3.05 -6.06 2.78
N ASN A 52 2.34 -5.99 1.66
CA ASN A 52 1.51 -4.86 1.34
C ASN A 52 0.14 -5.29 0.81
N PRO A 53 -0.84 -5.44 1.71
CA PRO A 53 -2.24 -5.57 1.34
C PRO A 53 -2.85 -4.26 0.83
N TRP A 54 -3.69 -4.42 -0.18
CA TRP A 54 -4.39 -3.36 -0.89
C TRP A 54 -5.90 -3.48 -0.72
N TYR A 55 -6.57 -2.34 -0.57
CA TYR A 55 -8.01 -2.26 -0.40
C TYR A 55 -8.58 -1.12 -1.21
N TYR A 56 -9.86 -1.21 -1.56
CA TYR A 56 -10.61 -0.11 -2.14
C TYR A 56 -11.98 0.04 -1.46
N ARG A 57 -12.57 1.22 -1.61
CA ARG A 57 -13.98 1.47 -1.29
C ARG A 57 -14.53 2.59 -2.14
N ARG A 58 -15.84 2.64 -2.33
CA ARG A 58 -16.48 3.83 -2.90
C ARG A 58 -16.35 4.98 -1.90
N LYS A 59 -16.06 6.19 -2.37
CA LYS A 59 -15.90 7.36 -1.49
C LYS A 59 -17.15 7.55 -0.63
N ASN A 60 -16.95 7.88 0.65
CA ASN A 60 -18.01 8.05 1.67
C ASN A 60 -18.77 6.76 2.02
N THR A 61 -18.16 5.59 1.84
CA THR A 61 -18.68 4.32 2.39
C THR A 61 -17.75 3.80 3.48
N ASP A 62 -18.27 2.99 4.40
CA ASP A 62 -17.50 2.55 5.56
C ASP A 62 -16.69 1.28 5.32
N THR A 63 -17.08 0.48 4.32
CA THR A 63 -16.53 -0.86 4.12
C THR A 63 -15.37 -0.84 3.12
N TRP A 64 -14.22 -1.37 3.55
CA TRP A 64 -13.06 -1.64 2.70
C TRP A 64 -13.12 -3.04 2.12
N ILE A 65 -12.91 -3.15 0.81
CA ILE A 65 -12.86 -4.42 0.07
C ILE A 65 -11.39 -4.71 -0.25
N LYS A 66 -10.88 -5.87 0.18
CA LYS A 66 -9.50 -6.28 -0.13
C LYS A 66 -9.39 -6.57 -1.63
N VAL A 67 -8.40 -5.96 -2.28
CA VAL A 67 -8.00 -6.27 -3.66
C VAL A 67 -7.09 -7.49 -3.67
N GLY A 68 -6.06 -7.46 -2.83
CA GLY A 68 -5.01 -8.47 -2.80
C GLY A 68 -3.87 -8.04 -1.88
N GLU A 69 -2.76 -8.76 -1.95
CA GLU A 69 -1.58 -8.58 -1.12
C GLU A 69 -0.34 -9.04 -1.89
N SER A 70 0.77 -8.37 -1.66
CA SER A 70 2.05 -8.74 -2.26
C SER A 70 3.18 -8.67 -1.22
N GLU A 71 4.14 -9.56 -1.39
CA GLU A 71 5.42 -9.60 -0.66
C GLU A 71 6.60 -9.36 -1.61
N ASP A 72 6.32 -9.21 -2.91
CA ASP A 72 7.34 -9.05 -3.95
C ASP A 72 7.86 -7.61 -3.94
N ARG A 73 8.92 -7.42 -3.19
CA ARG A 73 9.57 -6.14 -3.01
C ARG A 73 10.28 -5.65 -4.28
N GLU A 74 10.85 -6.55 -5.08
CA GLU A 74 11.61 -6.18 -6.29
C GLU A 74 10.70 -5.52 -7.32
N GLU A 75 9.44 -5.97 -7.39
CA GLU A 75 8.42 -5.42 -8.28
C GLU A 75 7.53 -4.33 -7.65
N ASN A 76 7.93 -3.80 -6.48
CA ASN A 76 7.20 -2.76 -5.73
C ASN A 76 5.81 -3.20 -5.26
N PHE A 77 5.72 -4.43 -4.75
CA PHE A 77 4.52 -5.03 -4.15
C PHE A 77 3.29 -4.98 -5.07
N PRO A 78 3.37 -5.54 -6.30
CA PRO A 78 2.33 -5.38 -7.30
C PRO A 78 1.06 -6.15 -6.91
N VAL A 79 -0.10 -5.50 -7.05
CA VAL A 79 -1.42 -6.14 -6.94
C VAL A 79 -2.32 -5.69 -8.09
N ARG A 80 -2.95 -6.65 -8.77
CA ARG A 80 -3.89 -6.37 -9.87
C ARG A 80 -5.27 -6.05 -9.31
N TRP A 81 -5.79 -4.89 -9.66
CA TRP A 81 -7.15 -4.45 -9.36
C TRP A 81 -7.97 -4.38 -10.64
N ASP A 82 -8.96 -5.27 -10.78
CA ASP A 82 -9.90 -5.22 -11.91
C ASP A 82 -11.03 -4.24 -11.60
N THR A 83 -10.98 -3.06 -12.23
CA THR A 83 -12.00 -2.02 -12.07
C THR A 83 -13.17 -2.18 -13.04
N SER A 84 -13.09 -3.07 -14.02
CA SER A 84 -14.09 -3.18 -15.11
C SER A 84 -15.50 -3.51 -14.61
N THR A 85 -15.59 -4.21 -13.47
CA THR A 85 -16.84 -4.61 -12.83
C THR A 85 -17.42 -3.55 -11.90
N LEU A 86 -16.68 -2.48 -11.61
CA LEU A 86 -17.08 -1.43 -10.68
C LEU A 86 -17.98 -0.39 -11.35
N GLU A 87 -18.84 0.23 -10.56
CA GLU A 87 -19.58 1.41 -11.00
C GLU A 87 -18.63 2.59 -11.22
N ASN A 88 -18.91 3.41 -12.23
CA ASN A 88 -18.16 4.65 -12.45
C ASN A 88 -18.40 5.61 -11.28
N GLY A 89 -17.33 6.26 -10.81
CA GLY A 89 -17.42 7.19 -9.68
C GLY A 89 -16.11 7.36 -8.93
N LEU A 90 -16.19 8.02 -7.76
CA LEU A 90 -15.05 8.25 -6.88
C LEU A 90 -14.86 7.08 -5.91
N TYR A 91 -13.62 6.65 -5.78
CA TYR A 91 -13.16 5.59 -4.90
C TYR A 91 -11.97 6.08 -4.08
N GLU A 92 -11.76 5.43 -2.96
CA GLU A 92 -10.52 5.51 -2.20
C GLU A 92 -9.81 4.18 -2.31
N VAL A 93 -8.50 4.23 -2.52
CA VAL A 93 -7.61 3.06 -2.53
C VAL A 93 -6.66 3.20 -1.36
N LEU A 94 -6.51 2.13 -0.59
CA LEU A 94 -5.67 2.06 0.60
C LEU A 94 -4.58 1.01 0.41
N GLY A 95 -3.34 1.44 0.52
CA GLY A 95 -2.18 0.56 0.70
C GLY A 95 -1.81 0.52 2.18
N ARG A 96 -1.52 -0.66 2.72
CA ARG A 96 -1.12 -0.83 4.12
C ARG A 96 0.08 -1.75 4.20
N MET A 97 1.26 -1.16 4.27
CA MET A 97 2.50 -1.90 4.36
C MET A 97 2.77 -2.35 5.80
N HIS A 98 2.99 -3.65 5.98
CA HIS A 98 3.40 -4.28 7.24
C HIS A 98 4.85 -4.71 7.14
N VAL A 99 5.63 -4.43 8.19
CA VAL A 99 7.00 -4.91 8.34
C VAL A 99 7.08 -5.71 9.63
N LEU A 100 7.39 -6.99 9.50
CA LEU A 100 7.67 -7.88 10.62
C LEU A 100 9.16 -7.78 10.96
N VAL A 101 9.46 -7.41 12.20
CA VAL A 101 10.82 -7.23 12.70
C VAL A 101 11.05 -8.11 13.91
N LYS A 102 12.19 -8.80 13.94
CA LYS A 102 12.62 -9.65 15.04
C LYS A 102 13.81 -9.06 15.78
N LYS A 103 13.64 -8.81 17.08
CA LYS A 103 14.68 -8.33 17.99
C LYS A 103 14.86 -9.33 19.13
N GLY A 104 15.95 -10.11 19.08
CA GLY A 104 16.17 -11.20 20.04
C GLY A 104 15.09 -12.27 19.91
N LYS A 105 14.29 -12.46 20.97
CA LYS A 105 13.16 -13.40 21.00
C LYS A 105 11.81 -12.76 20.69
N GLU A 106 11.74 -11.44 20.56
CA GLU A 106 10.50 -10.72 20.28
C GLU A 106 10.33 -10.50 18.77
N GLU A 107 9.10 -10.67 18.31
CA GLU A 107 8.66 -10.27 16.96
C GLU A 107 7.62 -9.16 17.10
N LYS A 108 7.80 -8.09 16.31
CA LYS A 108 6.89 -6.95 16.29
C LYS A 108 6.53 -6.59 14.85
N ILE A 109 5.30 -6.15 14.66
CA ILE A 109 4.84 -5.63 13.38
C ILE A 109 4.72 -4.12 13.51
N ILE A 110 5.37 -3.40 12.60
CA ILE A 110 5.08 -1.99 12.37
C ILE A 110 4.33 -1.85 11.05
N ALA A 111 3.44 -0.88 10.98
CA ALA A 111 2.58 -0.68 9.82
C ALA A 111 2.52 0.79 9.44
N ARG A 112 2.50 1.06 8.13
CA ARG A 112 2.18 2.37 7.56
C ARG A 112 1.02 2.19 6.60
N GLN A 113 0.20 3.23 6.47
CA GLN A 113 -0.92 3.22 5.54
C GLN A 113 -0.93 4.50 4.73
N SER A 114 -1.43 4.40 3.50
CA SER A 114 -1.66 5.51 2.60
C SER A 114 -3.03 5.33 1.95
N ILE A 115 -3.76 6.44 1.79
CA ILE A 115 -5.07 6.46 1.14
C ILE A 115 -5.02 7.49 0.03
N VAL A 116 -5.43 7.10 -1.17
CA VAL A 116 -5.57 8.01 -2.31
C VAL A 116 -6.97 7.94 -2.88
N GLU A 117 -7.48 9.10 -3.27
CA GLU A 117 -8.73 9.21 -4.01
C GLU A 117 -8.49 9.05 -5.51
N VAL A 118 -9.35 8.27 -6.16
CA VAL A 118 -9.27 7.92 -7.58
C VAL A 118 -10.67 7.91 -8.18
N THR A 119 -10.76 8.14 -9.49
CA THR A 119 -11.99 8.06 -10.27
C THR A 119 -11.95 6.78 -11.09
N VAL A 120 -12.97 5.94 -10.99
CA VAL A 120 -13.17 4.82 -11.93
C VAL A 120 -14.09 5.28 -13.05
N LYS A 121 -13.67 5.07 -14.30
CA LYS A 121 -14.41 5.43 -15.52
C LYS A 121 -14.25 4.35 -16.57
N ASN A 122 -15.09 3.32 -16.47
CA ASN A 122 -15.21 2.26 -17.46
C ASN A 122 -16.10 2.71 -18.64
N ALA A 123 -15.77 2.26 -19.84
CA ALA A 123 -16.68 2.31 -20.97
C ALA A 123 -17.73 1.19 -20.76
N LYS A 124 -18.94 1.57 -20.37
CA LYS A 124 -20.08 0.66 -20.25
C LYS A 124 -20.93 0.72 -21.51
#